data_AF-S9W2B2-F1
#
_entry.id   AF-S9W2B2-F1
#
_cell.length_a   1.000
_cell.length_b   1.000
_cell.length_c   1.000
_cell.angle_alpha   90.00
_cell.angle_beta   90.00
_cell.angle_gamma   90.00
#
_symmetry.space_group_name_H-M   'P 1'
#
loop_
_entity.id
_entity.type
_entity.pdbx_description
1 polymer ?
#
loop_
_entity_poly.entity_id
_entity_poly.type
_entity_poly.pdbx_seq_one_letter_code
_entity_poly.pdbx_strand_id
1 'polypeptide(L)'
;MHRSCALLLKRTSVVFLRASALSTYEQEAFESHRRFVDSASYPGSIRTATPGDTRFYAGSVETILNDNERHYWRAVTDDPRVEYLIPLRIRFKAQVWVTSGWETRVQAVSVMVPREATVQEIIDQVIIENQSPYLCTSAIRISIDGKELDPSNHLSAYDINEHSQIDAIEENDHLLHTDAARPHDWNTDEMTNEALGRSPYREMGMEPTPNLVPRYEGKPPGYKGLNNFSGMKQSS
;
A
#
# COMPACT_ATOMS: atom_id res chain seq x y z
N MET A 1 46.69 34.56 34.18
CA MET A 1 46.29 35.53 33.14
C MET A 1 45.94 34.77 31.87
N HIS A 2 44.70 34.95 31.41
CA HIS A 2 44.02 34.15 30.39
C HIS A 2 44.72 34.20 29.03
N ARG A 3 44.97 33.02 28.45
CA ARG A 3 45.23 32.88 27.00
C ARG A 3 43.89 32.69 26.31
N SER A 4 43.46 33.74 25.60
CA SER A 4 42.25 33.77 24.79
C SER A 4 42.38 32.76 23.64
N CYS A 5 41.59 31.69 23.69
CA CYS A 5 41.45 30.75 22.58
C CYS A 5 40.54 31.39 21.53
N ALA A 6 41.12 32.05 20.53
CA ALA A 6 40.37 32.57 19.40
C ALA A 6 40.01 31.40 18.48
N LEU A 7 38.74 30.98 18.54
CA LEU A 7 38.12 30.09 17.57
C LEU A 7 38.19 30.76 16.19
N LEU A 8 39.15 30.33 15.36
CA LEU A 8 39.23 30.63 13.94
C LEU A 8 38.04 29.95 13.22
N LEU A 9 36.90 30.64 13.17
CA LEU A 9 35.86 30.37 12.19
C LEU A 9 36.48 30.50 10.79
N LYS A 10 36.76 29.34 10.16
CA LYS A 10 37.11 29.27 8.74
C LYS A 10 35.93 29.86 7.94
N ARG A 11 36.04 31.13 7.56
CA ARG A 11 35.22 31.73 6.51
C ARG A 11 35.49 30.94 5.23
N THR A 12 34.53 30.14 4.78
CA THR A 12 34.51 29.63 3.42
C THR A 12 34.45 30.84 2.50
N SER A 13 35.47 31.02 1.67
CA SER A 13 35.48 32.00 0.59
C SER A 13 34.29 31.72 -0.31
N VAL A 14 33.47 32.74 -0.59
CA VAL A 14 32.39 32.64 -1.57
C VAL A 14 33.04 32.43 -2.94
N VAL A 15 33.08 31.19 -3.41
CA VAL A 15 33.54 30.86 -4.76
C VAL A 15 32.42 31.27 -5.70
N PHE A 16 32.58 32.41 -6.37
CA PHE A 16 31.65 32.83 -7.41
C PHE A 16 31.85 31.94 -8.65
N LEU A 17 30.82 31.17 -9.00
CA LEU A 17 30.79 30.41 -10.25
C LEU A 17 30.79 31.38 -11.43
N ARG A 18 31.70 31.16 -12.40
CA ARG A 18 31.77 31.95 -13.62
C ARG A 18 30.97 31.28 -14.72
N ALA A 19 29.82 31.87 -15.09
CA ALA A 19 28.97 31.36 -16.17
C ALA A 19 29.72 31.26 -17.52
N SER A 20 30.74 32.09 -17.76
CA SER A 20 31.54 32.06 -18.98
C SER A 20 32.35 30.77 -19.16
N ALA A 21 32.58 30.01 -18.09
CA ALA A 21 33.28 28.72 -18.14
C ALA A 21 32.32 27.53 -18.35
N LEU A 22 31.01 27.76 -18.41
CA LEU A 22 30.01 26.69 -18.51
C LEU A 22 30.21 25.84 -19.77
N SER A 23 30.42 26.47 -20.93
CA SER A 23 30.63 25.75 -22.19
C SER A 23 31.86 24.83 -22.16
N THR A 24 32.93 25.25 -21.49
CA THR A 24 34.11 24.41 -21.27
C THR A 24 33.78 23.22 -20.36
N TYR A 25 33.00 23.43 -19.29
CA TYR A 25 32.57 22.33 -18.42
C TYR A 25 31.60 21.37 -19.09
N GLU A 26 30.71 21.85 -19.96
CA GLU A 26 29.82 21.01 -20.78
C GLU A 26 30.62 20.14 -21.75
N GLN A 27 31.65 20.72 -22.38
CA GLN A 27 32.56 19.97 -23.25
C GLN A 27 33.32 18.88 -22.48
N GLU A 28 33.86 19.20 -21.30
CA GLU A 28 34.54 18.23 -20.45
C GLU A 28 33.57 17.14 -19.93
N ALA A 29 32.32 17.50 -19.60
CA ALA A 29 31.29 16.55 -19.22
C ALA A 29 30.97 15.58 -20.36
N PHE A 30 30.90 16.08 -21.60
CA PHE A 30 30.73 15.25 -22.79
C PHE A 30 31.92 14.30 -23.02
N GLU A 31 33.15 14.83 -23.00
CA GLU A 31 34.36 14.04 -23.25
C GLU A 31 34.64 13.02 -22.14
N SER A 32 34.33 13.34 -20.88
CA SER A 32 34.44 12.41 -19.76
C SER A 32 33.40 11.30 -19.82
N HIS A 33 32.14 11.61 -20.16
CA HIS A 33 31.10 10.60 -20.34
C HIS A 33 31.43 9.62 -21.46
N ARG A 34 31.92 10.13 -22.60
CA ARG A 34 32.35 9.26 -23.71
C ARG A 34 33.50 8.35 -23.31
N ARG A 35 34.52 8.88 -22.64
CA ARG A 35 35.63 8.06 -22.10
C ARG A 35 35.13 6.99 -21.14
N PHE A 36 34.14 7.29 -20.31
CA PHE A 36 33.53 6.32 -19.39
C PHE A 36 32.83 5.18 -20.15
N VAL A 37 32.00 5.50 -21.14
CA VAL A 37 31.30 4.50 -21.95
C VAL A 37 32.27 3.66 -22.78
N ASP A 38 33.29 4.27 -23.38
CA ASP A 38 34.27 3.58 -24.24
C ASP A 38 35.25 2.71 -23.43
N SER A 39 35.54 3.07 -22.17
CA SER A 39 36.48 2.32 -21.31
C SER A 39 35.83 1.20 -20.49
N ALA A 40 34.53 1.28 -20.23
CA ALA A 40 33.82 0.30 -19.43
C ALA A 40 33.28 -0.87 -20.28
N SER A 41 33.37 -2.09 -19.75
CA SER A 41 32.62 -3.23 -20.27
C SER A 41 31.49 -3.56 -19.29
N TYR A 42 30.25 -3.22 -19.64
CA TYR A 42 29.09 -3.42 -18.77
C TYR A 42 28.72 -4.92 -18.70
N PRO A 43 28.67 -5.52 -17.50
CA PRO A 43 28.46 -6.97 -17.34
C PRO A 43 27.04 -7.45 -17.70
N GLY A 44 26.05 -6.55 -17.66
CA GLY A 44 24.64 -6.87 -17.94
C GLY A 44 23.70 -5.84 -17.32
N SER A 45 22.40 -6.05 -17.48
CA SER A 45 21.36 -5.20 -16.89
C SER A 45 21.24 -5.42 -15.39
N ILE A 46 21.45 -4.37 -14.59
CA ILE A 46 21.22 -4.39 -13.15
C ILE A 46 19.70 -4.33 -12.89
N ARG A 47 19.19 -5.10 -11.91
CA ARG A 47 17.78 -5.03 -11.51
C ARG A 47 17.43 -3.65 -10.95
N THR A 48 16.26 -3.14 -11.29
CA THR A 48 15.77 -1.86 -10.77
C THR A 48 15.30 -2.02 -9.32
N ALA A 49 15.76 -1.15 -8.42
CA ALA A 49 15.27 -1.10 -7.06
C ALA A 49 14.04 -0.19 -6.93
N THR A 50 13.12 -0.54 -6.04
CA THR A 50 11.99 0.31 -5.65
C THR A 50 12.51 1.60 -5.02
N PRO A 51 12.13 2.79 -5.52
CA PRO A 51 12.52 4.04 -4.89
C PRO A 51 11.71 4.25 -3.60
N GLY A 52 12.41 4.68 -2.54
CA GLY A 52 11.76 5.12 -1.31
C GLY A 52 11.09 6.48 -1.44
N ASP A 53 10.79 7.08 -0.31
CA ASP A 53 10.18 8.41 -0.23
C ASP A 53 11.18 9.52 0.16
N THR A 54 10.84 10.76 -0.22
CA THR A 54 11.64 11.94 0.08
C THR A 54 10.91 12.89 1.02
N ARG A 55 11.55 13.24 2.14
CA ARG A 55 11.06 14.27 3.07
C ARG A 55 11.26 15.72 2.57
N PHE A 56 11.78 15.92 1.36
CA PHE A 56 12.15 17.23 0.82
C PHE A 56 11.15 17.68 -0.26
N TYR A 57 9.90 17.91 0.13
CA TYR A 57 8.88 18.48 -0.74
C TYR A 57 8.96 20.01 -0.79
N ALA A 58 8.52 20.59 -1.92
CA ALA A 58 8.50 22.03 -2.11
C ALA A 58 7.21 22.63 -1.52
N GLY A 59 7.34 23.76 -0.81
CA GLY A 59 6.20 24.50 -0.26
C GLY A 59 6.24 24.63 1.26
N SER A 60 5.07 24.81 1.86
CA SER A 60 4.88 24.84 3.31
C SER A 60 4.88 23.44 3.92
N VAL A 61 5.31 23.32 5.17
CA VAL A 61 5.25 22.07 5.94
C VAL A 61 3.81 21.55 5.99
N GLU A 62 3.63 20.28 5.66
CA GLU A 62 2.34 19.60 5.72
C GLU A 62 2.00 19.12 7.14
N THR A 63 0.76 18.68 7.32
CA THR A 63 0.28 18.15 8.60
C THR A 63 0.32 16.63 8.59
N ILE A 64 0.60 16.02 9.74
CA ILE A 64 0.59 14.56 9.93
C ILE A 64 -0.70 13.85 9.46
N LEU A 65 -1.84 14.55 9.45
CA LEU A 65 -3.11 13.99 8.98
C LEU A 65 -3.10 13.61 7.49
N ASN A 66 -2.29 14.30 6.68
CA ASN A 66 -2.19 14.05 5.23
C ASN A 66 -0.87 13.37 4.86
N ASP A 67 0.01 13.12 5.82
CA ASP A 67 1.28 12.42 5.58
C ASP A 67 0.97 10.96 5.29
N ASN A 68 1.38 10.51 4.11
CA ASN A 68 1.13 9.18 3.59
C ASN A 68 2.41 8.53 3.02
N GLU A 69 3.58 9.03 3.44
CA GLU A 69 4.90 8.57 2.99
C GLU A 69 5.05 8.58 1.45
N ARG A 70 4.36 9.50 0.75
CA ARG A 70 4.42 9.64 -0.70
C ARG A 70 4.39 11.10 -1.16
N HIS A 71 5.57 11.69 -1.33
CA HIS A 71 5.73 13.11 -1.71
C HIS A 71 5.99 13.36 -3.20
N TYR A 72 5.82 12.33 -4.03
CA TYR A 72 6.00 12.42 -5.47
C TYR A 72 4.96 11.56 -6.20
N TRP A 73 4.73 11.87 -7.47
CA TRP A 73 3.80 11.11 -8.28
C TRP A 73 4.45 9.83 -8.82
N ARG A 74 3.84 8.68 -8.55
CA ARG A 74 4.20 7.38 -9.13
C ARG A 74 2.96 6.68 -9.67
N ALA A 75 2.90 6.52 -10.98
CA ALA A 75 1.76 5.87 -11.66
C ALA A 75 1.88 4.34 -11.73
N VAL A 76 3.01 3.78 -11.33
CA VAL A 76 3.30 2.33 -11.33
C VAL A 76 3.33 1.79 -9.90
N THR A 77 2.86 0.55 -9.74
CA THR A 77 2.94 -0.21 -8.49
C THR A 77 4.26 -0.99 -8.46
N ASP A 78 4.99 -0.88 -7.35
CA ASP A 78 6.24 -1.63 -7.13
C ASP A 78 6.02 -2.94 -6.40
N ASP A 79 7.03 -3.82 -6.47
CA ASP A 79 7.03 -5.16 -5.89
C ASP A 79 6.49 -5.27 -4.44
N PRO A 80 6.79 -4.36 -3.48
CA PRO A 80 6.33 -4.52 -2.10
C PRO A 80 4.82 -4.53 -1.90
N ARG A 81 4.05 -4.00 -2.85
CA ARG A 81 2.57 -4.02 -2.80
C ARG A 81 1.96 -5.22 -3.53
N VAL A 82 2.77 -5.98 -4.27
CA VAL A 82 2.27 -7.09 -5.09
C VAL A 82 2.28 -8.36 -4.25
N GLU A 83 1.09 -8.86 -3.94
CA GLU A 83 0.91 -10.10 -3.17
C GLU A 83 0.48 -11.26 -4.09
N TYR A 84 1.03 -12.45 -3.84
CA TYR A 84 0.62 -13.68 -4.50
C TYR A 84 -0.44 -14.40 -3.67
N LEU A 85 -1.69 -14.15 -4.02
CA LEU A 85 -2.87 -14.59 -3.28
C LEU A 85 -3.51 -15.83 -3.90
N ILE A 86 -4.08 -16.70 -3.06
CA ILE A 86 -4.87 -17.86 -3.45
C ILE A 86 -6.32 -17.60 -3.01
N PRO A 87 -7.31 -17.70 -3.91
CA PRO A 87 -8.72 -17.63 -3.53
C PRO A 87 -9.15 -18.94 -2.86
N LEU A 88 -9.41 -18.89 -1.56
CA LEU A 88 -9.88 -20.03 -0.78
C LEU A 88 -11.36 -19.87 -0.43
N ARG A 89 -12.11 -20.96 -0.59
CA ARG A 89 -13.54 -21.01 -0.27
C ARG A 89 -13.78 -21.95 0.90
N ILE A 90 -14.19 -21.39 2.03
CA ILE A 90 -14.35 -22.10 3.29
C ILE A 90 -15.83 -22.30 3.57
N ARG A 91 -16.21 -23.55 3.85
CA ARG A 91 -17.60 -23.98 4.01
C ARG A 91 -17.98 -24.00 5.49
N PHE A 92 -19.11 -23.39 5.80
CA PHE A 92 -19.74 -23.37 7.10
C PHE A 92 -21.03 -24.19 7.08
N LYS A 93 -21.30 -24.87 8.18
CA LYS A 93 -22.54 -25.62 8.39
C LYS A 93 -23.62 -24.68 8.93
N ALA A 94 -24.51 -24.21 8.05
CA ALA A 94 -25.64 -23.38 8.44
C ALA A 94 -26.91 -24.21 8.66
N GLN A 95 -27.77 -23.77 9.57
CA GLN A 95 -29.13 -24.32 9.72
C GLN A 95 -30.14 -23.31 9.19
N VAL A 96 -31.03 -23.77 8.32
CA VAL A 96 -32.11 -22.95 7.76
C VAL A 96 -33.44 -23.54 8.20
N TRP A 97 -34.36 -22.69 8.66
CA TRP A 97 -35.69 -23.13 9.05
C TRP A 97 -36.61 -23.22 7.83
N VAL A 98 -37.17 -24.40 7.57
CA VAL A 98 -38.13 -24.68 6.51
C VAL A 98 -39.45 -25.21 7.10
N THR A 99 -40.44 -25.51 6.25
CA THR A 99 -41.78 -25.95 6.69
C THR A 99 -41.78 -27.22 7.54
N SER A 100 -40.80 -28.11 7.36
CA SER A 100 -40.66 -29.37 8.10
C SER A 100 -39.82 -29.26 9.38
N GLY A 101 -38.98 -28.23 9.51
CA GLY A 101 -38.05 -28.07 10.63
C GLY A 101 -36.71 -27.46 10.19
N TRP A 102 -35.63 -27.79 10.90
CA TRP A 102 -34.27 -27.35 10.57
C TRP A 102 -33.66 -28.21 9.45
N GLU A 103 -33.15 -27.56 8.40
CA GLU A 103 -32.35 -28.18 7.36
C GLU A 103 -30.91 -27.69 7.42
N THR A 104 -29.97 -28.62 7.32
CA THR A 104 -28.54 -28.30 7.22
C THR A 104 -28.20 -27.91 5.79
N ARG A 105 -27.59 -26.73 5.63
CA ARG A 105 -27.12 -26.17 4.36
C ARG A 105 -25.67 -25.71 4.50
N VAL A 106 -25.01 -25.52 3.37
CA VAL A 106 -23.65 -25.00 3.33
C VAL A 106 -23.69 -23.52 2.98
N GLN A 107 -23.13 -22.69 3.86
CA GLN A 107 -22.78 -21.31 3.58
C GLN A 107 -21.28 -21.25 3.29
N ALA A 108 -20.82 -20.44 2.34
CA ALA A 108 -19.40 -20.36 2.03
C ALA A 108 -18.87 -18.93 2.15
N VAL A 109 -17.70 -18.79 2.75
CA VAL A 109 -16.94 -17.54 2.81
C VAL A 109 -15.75 -17.69 1.86
N SER A 110 -15.57 -16.74 0.96
CA SER A 110 -14.43 -16.70 0.04
C SER A 110 -13.47 -15.62 0.50
N VAL A 111 -12.21 -15.98 0.70
CA VAL A 111 -11.14 -15.12 1.20
C VAL A 111 -9.93 -15.20 0.28
N MET A 112 -9.20 -14.09 0.16
CA MET A 112 -7.92 -14.03 -0.52
C MET A 112 -6.81 -14.15 0.51
N VAL A 113 -5.95 -15.17 0.37
CA VAL A 113 -4.93 -15.49 1.38
C VAL A 113 -3.55 -15.59 0.71
N PRO A 114 -2.47 -15.06 1.31
CA PRO A 114 -1.12 -15.27 0.82
C PRO A 114 -0.74 -16.75 0.74
N ARG A 115 0.01 -17.14 -0.29
CA ARG A 115 0.45 -18.54 -0.47
C ARG A 115 1.28 -19.09 0.70
N GLU A 116 2.07 -18.24 1.33
CA GLU A 116 2.94 -18.59 2.46
C GLU A 116 2.23 -18.47 3.81
N ALA A 117 0.93 -18.19 3.82
CA ALA A 117 0.18 -18.01 5.06
C ALA A 117 0.12 -19.28 5.91
N THR A 118 -0.17 -19.11 7.18
CA THR A 118 -0.50 -20.20 8.11
C THR A 118 -2.00 -20.48 8.13
N VAL A 119 -2.40 -21.64 8.65
CA VAL A 119 -3.83 -21.96 8.85
C VAL A 119 -4.48 -20.99 9.83
N GLN A 120 -3.74 -20.50 10.84
CA GLN A 120 -4.25 -19.46 11.75
C GLN A 120 -4.56 -18.15 11.01
N GLU A 121 -3.68 -17.71 10.12
CA GLU A 121 -3.92 -16.49 9.32
C GLU A 121 -5.14 -16.65 8.39
N ILE A 122 -5.44 -17.86 7.92
CA ILE A 122 -6.72 -18.13 7.23
C ILE A 122 -7.90 -17.89 8.17
N ILE A 123 -7.86 -18.45 9.39
CA ILE A 123 -8.95 -18.29 10.36
C ILE A 123 -9.20 -16.81 10.63
N ASP A 124 -8.13 -16.06 10.85
CA ASP A 124 -8.20 -14.62 11.10
C ASP A 124 -8.79 -13.88 9.89
N GLN A 125 -8.37 -14.23 8.67
CA GLN A 125 -8.97 -13.68 7.45
C GLN A 125 -10.47 -13.99 7.36
N VAL A 126 -10.88 -15.22 7.62
CA VAL A 126 -12.31 -15.60 7.57
C VAL A 126 -13.13 -14.80 8.58
N ILE A 127 -12.61 -14.60 9.79
CA ILE A 127 -13.26 -13.80 10.83
C ILE A 127 -13.42 -12.35 10.35
N ILE A 128 -12.39 -11.78 9.72
CA ILE A 128 -12.39 -10.39 9.22
C ILE A 128 -13.33 -10.25 8.01
N GLU A 129 -13.32 -11.20 7.06
CA GLU A 129 -14.03 -11.08 5.77
C GLU A 129 -15.42 -11.71 5.69
N ASN A 130 -15.91 -12.36 6.76
CA ASN A 130 -17.21 -13.02 6.72
C ASN A 130 -18.38 -12.05 6.43
N GLN A 131 -18.26 -10.78 6.84
CA GLN A 131 -19.27 -9.72 6.75
C GLN A 131 -20.68 -10.15 7.20
N SER A 132 -20.77 -11.15 8.08
CA SER A 132 -22.02 -11.75 8.51
C SER A 132 -22.02 -11.93 10.03
N PRO A 133 -23.01 -11.37 10.74
CA PRO A 133 -23.10 -11.50 12.20
C PRO A 133 -23.51 -12.91 12.67
N TYR A 134 -23.86 -13.80 11.73
CA TYR A 134 -24.33 -15.16 12.03
C TYR A 134 -23.24 -16.23 11.86
N LEU A 135 -22.08 -15.84 11.31
CA LEU A 135 -20.92 -16.71 11.14
C LEU A 135 -19.83 -16.27 12.12
N CYS A 136 -18.94 -17.17 12.50
CA CYS A 136 -17.81 -16.88 13.40
C CYS A 136 -18.26 -16.27 14.75
N THR A 137 -19.40 -16.71 15.28
CA THR A 137 -19.88 -16.31 16.62
C THR A 137 -19.14 -17.03 17.73
N SER A 138 -18.59 -18.21 17.42
CA SER A 138 -17.79 -19.06 18.28
C SER A 138 -16.41 -19.30 17.68
N ALA A 139 -15.53 -19.94 18.46
CA ALA A 139 -14.23 -20.38 17.96
C ALA A 139 -14.42 -21.39 16.82
N ILE A 140 -13.63 -21.21 15.75
CA ILE A 140 -13.68 -22.07 14.57
C ILE A 140 -12.40 -22.87 14.43
N ARG A 141 -12.53 -24.12 13.97
CA ARG A 141 -11.41 -24.97 13.54
C ARG A 141 -11.55 -25.29 12.07
N ILE A 142 -10.44 -25.34 11.37
CA ILE A 142 -10.43 -25.68 9.94
C ILE A 142 -10.11 -27.17 9.78
N SER A 143 -10.86 -27.83 8.89
CA SER A 143 -10.65 -29.22 8.53
C SER A 143 -10.76 -29.45 7.02
N ILE A 144 -10.09 -30.50 6.54
CA ILE A 144 -10.20 -31.00 5.17
C ILE A 144 -10.52 -32.49 5.26
N ASP A 145 -11.58 -32.92 4.58
CA ASP A 145 -12.08 -34.30 4.59
C ASP A 145 -12.28 -34.88 6.01
N GLY A 146 -12.68 -34.02 6.96
CA GLY A 146 -12.89 -34.37 8.36
C GLY A 146 -11.63 -34.47 9.22
N LYS A 147 -10.44 -34.20 8.67
CA LYS A 147 -9.19 -34.09 9.43
C LYS A 147 -8.92 -32.63 9.79
N GLU A 148 -8.82 -32.34 11.08
CA GLU A 148 -8.44 -31.01 11.58
C GLU A 148 -7.01 -30.66 11.15
N LEU A 149 -6.84 -29.39 10.74
CA LEU A 149 -5.54 -28.84 10.38
C LEU A 149 -4.91 -28.16 11.60
N ASP A 150 -3.59 -28.31 11.76
CA ASP A 150 -2.83 -27.58 12.77
C ASP A 150 -2.73 -26.08 12.38
N PRO A 151 -3.20 -25.15 13.25
CA PRO A 151 -3.14 -23.70 13.01
C PRO A 151 -1.73 -23.16 12.74
N SER A 152 -0.70 -23.80 13.29
CA SER A 152 0.69 -23.32 13.21
C SER A 152 1.40 -23.67 11.90
N ASN A 153 0.84 -24.60 11.11
CA ASN A 153 1.45 -25.04 9.87
C ASN A 153 1.06 -24.14 8.69
N HIS A 154 1.98 -24.04 7.72
CA HIS A 154 1.76 -23.34 6.45
C HIS A 154 0.84 -24.12 5.51
N LEU A 155 0.18 -23.41 4.60
CA LEU A 155 -0.70 -24.02 3.59
C LEU A 155 0.02 -25.00 2.67
N SER A 156 1.29 -24.72 2.38
CA SER A 156 2.17 -25.55 1.57
C SER A 156 2.41 -26.93 2.18
N ALA A 157 2.31 -27.09 3.50
CA ALA A 157 2.46 -28.39 4.16
C ALA A 157 1.29 -29.36 3.89
N TYR A 158 0.15 -28.83 3.47
CA TYR A 158 -1.09 -29.58 3.23
C TYR A 158 -1.49 -29.60 1.75
N ASP A 159 -0.66 -29.05 0.85
CA ASP A 159 -0.95 -28.91 -0.59
C ASP A 159 -2.32 -28.26 -0.88
N ILE A 160 -2.72 -27.30 -0.03
CA ILE A 160 -4.00 -26.60 -0.16
C ILE A 160 -3.99 -25.72 -1.41
N ASN A 161 -5.04 -25.85 -2.20
CA ASN A 161 -5.26 -25.10 -3.43
C ASN A 161 -6.71 -24.59 -3.51
N GLU A 162 -7.03 -23.85 -4.57
CA GLU A 162 -8.35 -23.24 -4.79
C GLU A 162 -9.51 -24.26 -4.85
N HIS A 163 -9.21 -25.52 -5.15
CA HIS A 163 -10.19 -26.60 -5.28
C HIS A 163 -10.29 -27.47 -4.01
N SER A 164 -9.44 -27.21 -3.02
CA SER A 164 -9.50 -27.88 -1.73
C SER A 164 -10.81 -27.59 -1.03
N GLN A 165 -11.46 -28.64 -0.56
CA GLN A 165 -12.74 -28.55 0.14
C GLN A 165 -12.49 -28.33 1.63
N ILE A 166 -12.50 -27.06 2.02
CA ILE A 166 -12.17 -26.65 3.39
C ILE A 166 -13.47 -26.43 4.18
N ASP A 167 -13.57 -27.07 5.34
CA ASP A 167 -14.72 -26.97 6.25
C ASP A 167 -14.31 -26.25 7.54
N ALA A 168 -15.13 -25.28 7.95
CA ALA A 168 -15.06 -24.64 9.26
C ALA A 168 -15.99 -25.36 10.24
N ILE A 169 -15.42 -25.90 11.30
CA ILE A 169 -16.12 -26.57 12.41
C ILE A 169 -16.23 -25.57 13.56
N GLU A 170 -17.46 -25.25 13.95
CA GLU A 170 -17.77 -24.27 15.01
C GLU A 170 -17.98 -24.96 16.37
N GLU A 171 -17.41 -24.40 17.42
CA GLU A 171 -17.61 -24.84 18.82
C GLU A 171 -18.64 -23.94 19.51
N ASN A 172 -19.93 -24.19 19.27
CA ASN A 172 -21.04 -23.31 19.65
C ASN A 172 -21.24 -23.10 21.16
N ASP A 173 -20.53 -23.84 22.01
CA ASP A 173 -20.48 -23.65 23.45
C ASP A 173 -19.55 -22.52 23.89
N HIS A 174 -18.65 -22.07 22.99
CA HIS A 174 -17.74 -20.95 23.23
C HIS A 174 -18.22 -19.66 22.56
N LEU A 175 -17.85 -18.52 23.15
CA LEU A 175 -18.05 -17.20 22.55
C LEU A 175 -16.70 -16.69 22.02
N LEU A 176 -16.66 -16.30 20.75
CA LEU A 176 -15.46 -15.71 20.18
C LEU A 176 -15.30 -14.26 20.68
N HIS A 177 -14.24 -14.01 21.44
CA HIS A 177 -13.81 -12.66 21.81
C HIS A 177 -12.72 -12.22 20.84
N THR A 178 -13.08 -11.34 19.90
CA THR A 178 -12.12 -10.70 19.00
C THR A 178 -11.70 -9.36 19.57
N ASP A 179 -10.39 -9.11 19.67
CA ASP A 179 -9.86 -7.77 19.92
C ASP A 179 -10.12 -6.87 18.69
N ALA A 180 -9.85 -5.56 18.82
CA ALA A 180 -9.99 -4.60 17.72
C ALA A 180 -9.27 -5.13 16.48
N ALA A 181 -10.05 -5.57 15.48
CA ALA A 181 -9.53 -6.25 14.31
C ALA A 181 -8.62 -5.32 13.52
N ARG A 182 -7.55 -5.89 12.96
CA ARG A 182 -6.72 -5.22 11.95
C ARG A 182 -7.64 -4.67 10.83
N PRO A 183 -7.39 -3.46 10.30
CA PRO A 183 -8.18 -2.92 9.19
C PRO A 183 -8.24 -3.88 8.00
N HIS A 184 -9.35 -3.86 7.27
CA HIS A 184 -9.59 -4.75 6.13
C HIS A 184 -8.59 -4.56 4.97
N ASP A 185 -8.08 -3.33 4.79
CA ASP A 185 -7.21 -2.91 3.69
C ASP A 185 -5.75 -2.70 4.12
N TRP A 186 -5.35 -3.29 5.24
CA TRP A 186 -3.98 -3.16 5.72
C TRP A 186 -2.99 -3.82 4.75
N ASN A 187 -2.12 -3.02 4.15
CA ASN A 187 -0.98 -3.49 3.35
C ASN A 187 0.35 -2.85 3.83
N THR A 188 1.45 -3.07 3.11
CA THR A 188 2.80 -2.60 3.49
C THR A 188 2.97 -1.08 3.47
N ASP A 189 2.10 -0.35 2.76
CA ASP A 189 2.13 1.12 2.73
C ASP A 189 1.39 1.81 3.89
N GLU A 190 0.80 1.02 4.80
CA GLU A 190 0.08 1.49 6.00
C GLU A 190 -1.05 2.49 5.71
N MET A 191 -1.52 2.60 4.47
CA MET A 191 -2.67 3.42 4.10
C MET A 191 -3.94 2.60 4.27
N THR A 192 -4.79 3.03 5.19
CA THR A 192 -6.09 2.40 5.46
C THR A 192 -7.20 3.42 5.47
N ASN A 193 -8.41 3.01 5.09
CA ASN A 193 -9.59 3.86 5.10
C ASN A 193 -10.52 3.50 6.26
N GLU A 194 -10.69 4.42 7.20
CA GLU A 194 -11.56 4.21 8.38
C GLU A 194 -13.03 3.93 8.02
N ALA A 195 -13.50 4.49 6.90
CA ALA A 195 -14.87 4.31 6.45
C ALA A 195 -15.06 3.07 5.56
N LEU A 196 -14.02 2.24 5.40
CA LEU A 196 -14.06 1.05 4.57
C LEU A 196 -14.95 -0.02 5.20
N GLY A 197 -16.19 -0.11 4.73
CA GLY A 197 -17.13 -1.16 5.13
C GLY A 197 -16.97 -2.46 4.35
N ARG A 198 -15.97 -2.58 3.46
CA ARG A 198 -15.82 -3.70 2.52
C ARG A 198 -14.36 -4.16 2.40
N SER A 199 -14.16 -5.43 2.04
CA SER A 199 -12.83 -5.94 1.70
C SER A 199 -12.31 -5.27 0.43
N PRO A 200 -11.01 -4.92 0.35
CA PRO A 200 -10.41 -4.26 -0.81
C PRO A 200 -10.55 -5.08 -2.10
N TYR A 201 -10.69 -6.41 -2.00
CA TYR A 201 -10.87 -7.30 -3.15
C TYR A 201 -12.29 -7.26 -3.76
N ARG A 202 -13.24 -6.61 -3.07
CA ARG A 202 -14.65 -6.48 -3.52
C ARG A 202 -15.00 -5.08 -4.01
N GLU A 203 -14.07 -4.13 -3.92
CA GLU A 203 -14.30 -2.75 -4.35
C GLU A 203 -13.99 -2.54 -5.83
N MET A 204 -14.62 -1.53 -6.42
CA MET A 204 -14.30 -1.12 -7.80
C MET A 204 -13.07 -0.22 -7.77
N GLY A 205 -12.16 -0.40 -8.73
CA GLY A 205 -10.90 0.36 -8.73
C GLY A 205 -11.07 1.88 -8.93
N MET A 206 -12.08 2.33 -9.68
CA MET A 206 -12.38 3.75 -9.85
C MET A 206 -13.87 3.99 -9.65
N GLU A 207 -14.21 4.81 -8.66
CA GLU A 207 -15.57 5.23 -8.36
C GLU A 207 -15.69 6.76 -8.37
N PRO A 208 -16.88 7.32 -8.69
CA PRO A 208 -17.14 8.74 -8.48
C PRO A 208 -16.87 9.14 -7.03
N THR A 209 -16.30 10.32 -6.80
CA THR A 209 -15.97 10.82 -5.45
C THR A 209 -17.01 11.84 -4.96
N PRO A 210 -18.14 11.41 -4.34
CA PRO A 210 -19.21 12.33 -3.95
C PRO A 210 -18.82 13.29 -2.83
N ASN A 211 -17.78 12.95 -2.07
CA ASN A 211 -17.29 13.71 -0.92
C ASN A 211 -16.56 14.99 -1.34
N LEU A 212 -16.12 15.06 -2.60
CA LEU A 212 -15.37 16.17 -3.16
C LEU A 212 -16.27 17.02 -4.05
N VAL A 213 -16.06 18.34 -3.99
CA VAL A 213 -16.78 19.30 -4.83
C VAL A 213 -15.83 19.85 -5.88
N PRO A 214 -16.20 19.90 -7.17
CA PRO A 214 -15.38 20.53 -8.21
C PRO A 214 -15.07 21.99 -7.84
N ARG A 215 -13.78 22.35 -7.84
CA ARG A 215 -13.33 23.74 -7.61
C ARG A 215 -12.71 24.28 -8.88
N TYR A 216 -13.17 25.47 -9.28
CA TYR A 216 -12.60 26.21 -10.40
C TYR A 216 -11.63 27.27 -9.88
N GLU A 217 -10.67 27.66 -10.71
CA GLU A 217 -9.73 28.73 -10.39
C GLU A 217 -10.49 30.06 -10.21
N GLY A 218 -10.58 30.53 -8.96
CA GLY A 218 -11.30 31.76 -8.63
C GLY A 218 -10.46 33.04 -8.74
N LYS A 219 -9.14 32.92 -8.89
CA LYS A 219 -8.21 34.06 -8.90
C LYS A 219 -7.32 34.01 -10.14
N PRO A 220 -7.59 34.81 -11.18
CA PRO A 220 -6.76 34.81 -12.37
C PRO A 220 -5.38 35.42 -12.06
N PRO A 221 -4.26 34.79 -12.48
CA PRO A 221 -2.91 35.21 -12.09
C PRO A 221 -2.47 36.52 -12.76
N GLY A 222 -3.02 36.87 -13.93
CA GLY A 222 -2.56 38.04 -14.69
C GLY A 222 -3.63 38.76 -15.50
N TYR A 223 -4.36 38.05 -16.36
CA TYR A 223 -5.40 38.67 -17.19
C TYR A 223 -6.66 38.99 -16.38
N LYS A 224 -7.14 40.24 -16.48
CA LYS A 224 -8.31 40.74 -15.72
C LYS A 224 -9.41 41.38 -16.58
N GLY A 225 -9.31 41.33 -17.91
CA GLY A 225 -10.32 41.88 -18.83
C GLY A 225 -9.75 42.69 -20.00
N LEU A 226 -10.64 43.46 -20.65
CA LEU A 226 -10.50 44.28 -21.87
C LEU A 226 -9.39 43.93 -22.88
N ASN A 227 -8.11 44.15 -22.56
CA ASN A 227 -7.01 43.94 -23.51
C ASN A 227 -5.97 42.97 -22.93
N ASN A 228 -5.76 41.83 -23.62
CA ASN A 228 -4.73 40.86 -23.26
C ASN A 228 -3.43 41.10 -24.03
N PHE A 229 -2.57 42.00 -23.54
CA PHE A 229 -1.29 42.28 -24.20
C PHE A 229 -0.24 41.17 -23.96
N SER A 230 -0.06 40.76 -22.70
CA SER A 230 0.95 39.76 -22.30
C SER A 230 0.40 38.74 -21.28
N GLY A 231 -0.74 39.04 -20.65
CA GLY A 231 -1.35 38.19 -19.62
C GLY A 231 -0.51 38.06 -18.35
N MET A 232 0.55 38.86 -18.19
CA MET A 232 1.50 38.81 -17.05
C MET A 232 2.04 37.41 -16.76
N LYS A 233 2.39 36.64 -17.81
CA LYS A 233 2.83 35.23 -17.70
C LYS A 233 4.09 35.00 -16.85
N GLN A 234 4.89 36.04 -16.63
CA GLN A 234 6.10 35.98 -15.79
C GLN A 234 5.83 36.38 -14.33
N SER A 235 4.57 36.36 -13.87
CA SER A 235 4.21 36.69 -12.49
C SER A 235 5.03 35.87 -11.50
N SER A 236 5.97 36.56 -10.84
CA SER A 236 6.82 36.10 -9.75
C SER A 236 6.11 36.19 -8.41
#